data_AF-X1BK19-F1
#
_entry.id   AF-X1BK19-F1
#
_cell.length_a   1.000
_cell.length_b   1.000
_cell.length_c   1.000
_cell.angle_alpha   90.00
_cell.angle_beta   90.00
_cell.angle_gamma   90.00
#
_symmetry.space_group_name_H-M   'P 1'
#
loop_
_entity.id
_entity.type
_entity.pdbx_description
1 polymer ?
#
loop_
_entity_poly.entity_id
_entity_poly.type
_entity_poly.pdbx_seq_one_letter_code
_entity_poly.pdbx_strand_id
1 'polypeptide(L)' 'MIKIVDSIALLESQAEDFENKAKVEKRKKNYAEAILFFEEAIDIYLKLNWDGKIKMLEKTIER' A
#
# COMPACT_ATOMS: atom_id res chain seq x y z
N MET A 1 8.61 20.55 15.90
CA MET A 1 8.97 19.24 15.32
C MET A 1 7.80 18.25 15.26
N ILE A 2 6.55 18.67 15.50
CA ILE A 2 5.39 17.75 15.65
C ILE A 2 4.75 17.38 14.29
N LYS A 3 4.69 18.32 13.33
CA LYS A 3 3.96 18.13 12.05
C LYS A 3 4.47 17.00 11.14
N ILE A 4 5.75 16.64 11.23
CA ILE A 4 6.35 15.64 10.34
C ILE A 4 5.95 14.23 10.77
N VAL A 5 5.93 13.96 12.08
CA VAL A 5 5.55 12.63 12.62
C VAL A 5 4.08 12.35 12.34
N ASP A 6 3.21 13.35 12.51
CA ASP A 6 1.78 13.22 12.19
C ASP A 6 1.54 12.95 10.70
N SER A 7 2.38 13.51 9.82
CA SER A 7 2.30 13.29 8.37
C SER A 7 2.76 11.88 7.98
N ILE A 8 3.80 11.36 8.65
CA ILE A 8 4.28 9.98 8.44
C ILE A 8 3.20 8.99 8.85
N ALA A 9 2.67 9.11 10.08
CA ALA A 9 1.63 8.20 10.58
C ALA A 9 0.35 8.23 9.72
N LEU A 10 -0.01 9.41 9.19
CA LEU A 10 -1.13 9.53 8.26
C LEU A 10 -0.87 8.78 6.94
N LEU A 11 0.31 8.94 6.35
CA LEU A 11 0.68 8.24 5.12
C LEU A 11 0.75 6.72 5.33
N GLU A 12 1.30 6.28 6.47
CA GLU A 12 1.34 4.86 6.83
C GLU A 12 -0.08 4.26 6.90
N SER A 13 -0.99 4.93 7.62
CA SER A 13 -2.39 4.51 7.72
C SER A 13 -3.08 4.47 6.35
N GLN A 14 -2.82 5.44 5.48
CA GLN A 14 -3.39 5.47 4.13
C GLN A 14 -2.89 4.29 3.28
N ALA A 15 -1.60 3.99 3.33
CA ALA A 15 -1.03 2.85 2.61
C ALA A 15 -1.59 1.52 3.11
N GLU A 16 -1.75 1.36 4.42
CA GLU A 16 -2.36 0.17 5.02
C GLU A 16 -3.83 -0.01 4.62
N ASP A 17 -4.60 1.09 4.53
CA ASP A 17 -5.97 1.05 4.03
C ASP A 17 -6.05 0.57 2.58
N PHE A 18 -5.14 1.03 1.72
CA PHE A 18 -5.04 0.56 0.35
C PHE A 18 -4.63 -0.92 0.28
N GLU A 19 -3.64 -1.36 1.07
CA GLU A 19 -3.31 -2.78 1.18
C GLU A 19 -4.53 -3.64 1.59
N ASN A 20 -5.33 -3.15 2.54
CA ASN A 20 -6.49 -3.86 3.03
C ASN A 20 -7.60 -3.96 1.98
N LYS A 21 -7.85 -2.87 1.23
CA LYS A 21 -8.77 -2.87 0.08
C LYS A 21 -8.30 -3.86 -0.99
N ALA A 22 -7.02 -3.85 -1.33
CA ALA A 22 -6.43 -4.79 -2.27
C ALA A 22 -6.62 -6.26 -1.86
N LYS A 23 -6.37 -6.57 -0.57
CA LYS A 23 -6.62 -7.91 -0.01
C LYS A 23 -8.09 -8.31 -0.05
N VAL A 24 -9.02 -7.36 0.12
CA VAL A 24 -10.47 -7.61 -0.02
C VAL A 24 -10.83 -7.93 -1.47
N GLU A 25 -10.40 -7.11 -2.43
CA GLU A 25 -10.69 -7.33 -3.85
C GLU A 25 -10.06 -8.62 -4.38
N LYS A 26 -8.82 -8.94 -3.95
CA LYS A 26 -8.18 -10.22 -4.27
C LYS A 26 -8.99 -11.42 -3.75
N ARG A 27 -9.56 -11.33 -2.54
CA ARG A 27 -10.46 -12.37 -1.99
C ARG A 27 -11.75 -12.52 -2.78
N LYS A 28 -12.25 -11.44 -3.37
CA LYS A 28 -13.38 -11.45 -4.31
C LYS A 28 -13.01 -11.94 -5.72
N LYS A 29 -11.73 -12.24 -5.98
CA LYS A 29 -11.16 -12.55 -7.30
C LYS A 29 -11.18 -11.38 -8.30
N ASN A 30 -11.34 -10.16 -7.80
CA ASN A 30 -11.23 -8.93 -8.57
C ASN A 30 -9.75 -8.53 -8.64
N TYR A 31 -8.98 -9.26 -9.44
CA TYR A 31 -7.52 -9.11 -9.46
C TYR A 31 -7.06 -7.77 -10.03
N ALA A 32 -7.76 -7.23 -11.03
CA ALA A 32 -7.42 -5.92 -11.61
C ALA A 32 -7.54 -4.81 -10.56
N GLU A 33 -8.66 -4.74 -9.85
CA GLU A 33 -8.89 -3.77 -8.78
C GLU A 33 -7.93 -3.98 -7.60
N ALA A 34 -7.61 -5.24 -7.28
CA ALA A 34 -6.63 -5.54 -6.24
C ALA A 34 -5.23 -5.00 -6.60
N ILE A 35 -4.81 -5.15 -7.85
CA ILE A 35 -3.53 -4.64 -8.34
C ILE A 35 -3.50 -3.11 -8.21
N LEU A 36 -4.53 -2.42 -8.68
CA LEU A 36 -4.62 -0.95 -8.57
C LEU A 36 -4.48 -0.50 -7.11
N PHE A 37 -5.16 -1.15 -6.17
CA PHE A 37 -5.02 -0.79 -4.76
C PHE A 37 -3.64 -1.11 -4.18
N PHE A 38 -2.96 -2.17 -4.63
CA PHE A 38 -1.59 -2.43 -4.22
C PHE A 38 -0.61 -1.39 -4.80
N GLU A 39 -0.81 -0.92 -6.02
CA GLU A 39 -0.01 0.14 -6.65
C GLU A 39 -0.15 1.47 -5.88
N GLU A 40 -1.37 1.86 -5.50
CA GLU A 40 -1.61 3.05 -4.67
C GLU A 40 -0.91 2.96 -3.29
N ALA A 41 -0.87 1.76 -2.68
CA ALA A 41 -0.14 1.54 -1.44
C ALA A 41 1.39 1.67 -1.65
N ILE A 42 1.91 1.13 -2.76
CA ILE A 42 3.33 1.23 -3.14
C ILE A 42 3.74 2.70 -3.30
N ASP A 43 2.94 3.52 -3.99
CA ASP A 43 3.23 4.94 -4.19
C ASP A 43 3.37 5.73 -2.87
N ILE A 44 2.60 5.35 -1.86
CA ILE A 44 2.70 5.96 -0.53
C ILE A 44 3.94 5.42 0.21
N TYR A 45 4.18 4.12 0.15
CA TYR A 45 5.39 3.53 0.75
C TYR A 45 6.69 4.05 0.12
N LEU A 46 6.68 4.41 -1.17
CA LEU A 46 7.78 5.10 -1.84
C LEU A 46 8.07 6.46 -1.20
N LYS A 47 7.03 7.25 -0.88
CA LYS A 47 7.18 8.55 -0.18
C LYS A 47 7.76 8.38 1.23
N LEU A 48 7.53 7.22 1.85
CA LEU A 48 8.02 6.86 3.18
C LEU A 48 9.39 6.14 3.16
N ASN A 49 9.93 5.80 1.98
CA ASN A 49 11.11 4.96 1.81
C ASN A 49 10.98 3.56 2.48
N TRP A 50 9.81 2.94 2.38
CA TRP A 50 9.51 1.64 2.98
C TRP A 50 9.76 0.48 2.01
N ASP A 51 11.03 0.29 1.62
CA ASP A 51 11.45 -0.67 0.59
C ASP A 51 11.01 -2.12 0.86
N GLY A 52 10.97 -2.52 2.14
CA GLY A 52 10.54 -3.87 2.54
C GLY A 52 9.07 -4.14 2.20
N LYS A 53 8.22 -3.13 2.37
CA LYS A 53 6.79 -3.21 2.03
C LYS A 53 6.59 -3.19 0.52
N ILE A 54 7.28 -2.29 -0.18
CA ILE A 54 7.22 -2.18 -1.65
C ILE A 54 7.51 -3.53 -2.29
N LYS A 55 8.66 -4.15 -1.97
CA LYS A 55 9.06 -5.46 -2.54
C LYS A 55 8.06 -6.57 -2.23
N MET A 56 7.43 -6.54 -1.05
CA MET A 56 6.41 -7.53 -0.69
C MET A 56 5.15 -7.39 -1.56
N LEU A 57 4.74 -6.15 -1.84
CA LEU A 57 3.56 -5.85 -2.65
C LEU A 57 3.83 -6.10 -4.14
N GLU A 58 4.98 -5.71 -4.67
CA GLU A 58 5.40 -6.00 -6.05
C GLU A 58 5.35 -7.52 -6.33
N LYS A 59 5.95 -8.33 -5.44
CA LYS A 59 5.89 -9.79 -5.53
C LYS A 59 4.46 -10.35 -5.45
N THR A 60 3.55 -9.63 -4.80
CA THR A 60 2.14 -10.01 -4.68
C THR A 60 1.36 -9.70 -5.95
N ILE A 61 1.75 -8.66 -6.69
CA ILE A 61 1.17 -8.26 -7.99
C ILE A 61 1.67 -9.20 -9.10
N GLU A 62 2.94 -9.59 -9.08
CA GLU A 62 3.55 -10.49 -10.09
C GLU A 62 3.04 -11.94 -10.04
N ARG A 63 2.22 -12.30 -9.04
CA ARG A 63 1.78 -13.67 -8.72
C ARG A 63 0.32 -13.94 -9.05
#